data_AF-A0A7K2QIY5-F1
#
_entry.id   AF-A0A7K2QIY5-F1
#
_cell.length_a   1.000
_cell.length_b   1.000
_cell.length_c   1.000
_cell.angle_alpha   90.00
_cell.angle_beta   90.00
_cell.angle_gamma   90.00
#
_symmetry.space_group_name_H-M   'P 1'
#
loop_
_entity.id
_entity.type
_entity.pdbx_description
1 polymer ?
#
loop_
_entity_poly.entity_id
_entity_poly.type
_entity_poly.pdbx_seq_one_letter_code
_entity_poly.pdbx_strand_id
1 'polypeptide(L)'
;WPGSDHYEPIGWNDALGVLAQELKGLDSPDEAAFYTSGRASNEAAFVFQLFARALGTNNLPDCSNMCHESSGFALNETLGVGKGTVSLDDLHHADLIFLVGQNPGSNHPRQLSALEEAKRKGGRIVAVNPLPEAGLRRFKNPQKPSGVLGRGTQIADRFLHIKPGGDLALFQALNRLLLEAEDARPGTVLDHDFIDAHTSGFEEFARHARTVDWDDVRAATGLTRQEIEKVRDEVLVA
;
A
#
# COMPACT_ATOMS: atom_id res chain seq x y z
N TRP A 1 15.37 -21.98 -35.36
CA TRP A 1 16.78 -21.76 -35.77
C TRP A 1 16.89 -20.61 -36.77
N PRO A 2 18.07 -20.02 -37.07
CA PRO A 2 18.18 -18.76 -37.82
C PRO A 2 17.31 -18.75 -39.09
N GLY A 3 16.31 -17.87 -39.13
CA GLY A 3 15.32 -17.78 -40.21
C GLY A 3 13.94 -18.41 -39.95
N SER A 4 13.72 -19.05 -38.80
CA SER A 4 12.41 -19.53 -38.34
C SER A 4 11.67 -18.47 -37.52
N ASP A 5 10.36 -18.34 -37.72
CA ASP A 5 9.43 -17.54 -36.92
C ASP A 5 8.79 -18.33 -35.76
N HIS A 6 9.23 -19.57 -35.55
CA HIS A 6 8.72 -20.47 -34.52
C HIS A 6 9.82 -20.93 -33.56
N TYR A 7 9.45 -21.12 -32.29
CA TYR A 7 10.33 -21.72 -31.29
C TYR A 7 10.52 -23.21 -31.58
N GLU A 8 11.75 -23.68 -31.42
CA GLU A 8 12.11 -25.07 -31.56
C GLU A 8 12.75 -25.59 -30.26
N PRO A 9 12.45 -26.84 -29.86
CA PRO A 9 13.00 -27.40 -28.64
C PRO A 9 14.50 -27.67 -28.80
N ILE A 10 15.27 -27.37 -27.74
CA ILE A 10 16.70 -27.68 -27.62
C ILE A 10 16.98 -28.37 -26.27
N GLY A 11 18.13 -29.01 -26.14
CA GLY A 11 18.56 -29.60 -24.88
C GLY A 11 18.95 -28.54 -23.83
N TRP A 12 18.95 -28.92 -22.56
CA TRP A 12 19.36 -28.03 -21.47
C TRP A 12 20.80 -27.51 -21.61
N ASN A 13 21.73 -28.36 -22.04
CA ASN A 13 23.12 -27.95 -22.27
C ASN A 13 23.24 -26.92 -23.39
N ASP A 14 22.46 -27.07 -24.45
CA ASP A 14 22.44 -26.12 -25.57
C ASP A 14 21.86 -24.78 -25.11
N ALA A 15 20.77 -24.81 -24.34
CA ALA A 15 20.14 -23.60 -23.80
C ALA A 15 21.09 -22.83 -22.87
N LEU A 16 21.80 -23.52 -21.97
CA LEU A 16 22.81 -22.92 -21.11
C LEU A 16 24.03 -22.41 -21.91
N GLY A 17 24.39 -23.12 -22.98
CA GLY A 17 25.45 -22.71 -23.92
C GLY A 17 25.11 -21.39 -24.61
N VAL A 18 23.88 -21.23 -25.11
CA VAL A 18 23.38 -19.98 -25.70
C VAL A 18 23.47 -18.84 -24.68
N LEU A 19 22.92 -19.01 -23.48
CA LEU A 19 22.98 -17.99 -22.43
C LEU A 19 24.42 -17.57 -22.09
N ALA A 20 25.32 -18.55 -21.94
CA ALA A 20 26.72 -18.27 -21.63
C ALA A 20 27.46 -17.55 -22.77
N GLN A 21 27.14 -17.85 -24.03
CA GLN A 21 27.72 -17.19 -25.19
C GLN A 21 27.26 -15.72 -25.27
N GLU A 22 25.95 -15.48 -25.14
CA GLU A 22 25.39 -14.12 -25.17
C GLU A 22 25.97 -13.25 -24.05
N LEU A 23 25.98 -13.76 -22.80
CA LEU A 23 26.49 -12.98 -21.65
C LEU A 23 28.00 -12.69 -21.74
N LYS A 24 28.80 -13.60 -22.32
CA LYS A 24 30.24 -13.37 -22.54
C LYS A 24 30.54 -12.44 -23.71
N GLY A 25 29.58 -12.28 -24.63
CA GLY A 25 29.70 -11.43 -25.80
C GLY A 25 29.36 -9.97 -25.57
N LEU A 26 28.85 -9.63 -24.37
CA LEU A 26 28.54 -8.25 -23.99
C LEU A 26 29.82 -7.43 -23.83
N ASP A 27 29.78 -6.16 -24.24
CA ASP A 27 30.89 -5.23 -24.05
C ASP A 27 30.98 -4.76 -22.60
N SER A 28 29.86 -4.83 -21.86
CA SER A 28 29.76 -4.55 -20.42
C SER A 28 28.72 -5.45 -19.74
N PRO A 29 28.94 -5.91 -18.50
CA PRO A 29 27.93 -6.63 -17.72
C PRO A 29 26.61 -5.85 -17.55
N ASP A 30 26.66 -4.51 -17.60
CA ASP A 30 25.48 -3.65 -17.45
C ASP A 30 24.55 -3.63 -18.67
N GLU A 31 24.95 -4.25 -19.79
CA GLU A 31 24.08 -4.47 -20.96
C GLU A 31 23.06 -5.61 -20.73
N ALA A 32 23.23 -6.39 -19.65
CA ALA A 32 22.27 -7.40 -19.23
C ALA A 32 21.35 -6.89 -18.11
N ALA A 33 20.09 -7.30 -18.14
CA ALA A 33 19.12 -7.07 -17.07
C ALA A 33 18.61 -8.40 -16.49
N PHE A 34 18.67 -8.52 -15.16
CA PHE A 34 18.31 -9.73 -14.43
C PHE A 34 16.99 -9.53 -13.69
N TYR A 35 15.88 -9.56 -14.44
CA TYR A 35 14.56 -9.33 -13.89
C TYR A 35 14.09 -10.48 -12.99
N THR A 36 13.80 -10.18 -11.72
CA THR A 36 13.32 -11.17 -10.74
C THR A 36 11.81 -11.07 -10.52
N SER A 37 11.17 -12.22 -10.31
CA SER A 37 9.74 -12.33 -10.05
C SER A 37 9.47 -12.57 -8.57
N GLY A 38 8.48 -11.89 -7.99
CA GLY A 38 7.99 -12.14 -6.64
C GLY A 38 7.33 -13.51 -6.44
N ARG A 39 7.23 -14.33 -7.50
CA ARG A 39 6.84 -15.75 -7.41
C ARG A 39 8.02 -16.69 -7.18
N ALA A 40 9.26 -16.23 -7.38
CA ALA A 40 10.45 -17.02 -7.09
C ALA A 40 10.60 -17.21 -5.57
N SER A 41 11.22 -18.32 -5.17
CA SER A 41 11.58 -18.51 -3.75
C SER A 41 12.71 -17.55 -3.36
N ASN A 42 12.86 -17.31 -2.06
CA ASN A 42 13.94 -16.48 -1.54
C ASN A 42 15.32 -17.04 -1.91
N GLU A 43 15.48 -18.36 -1.90
CA GLU A 43 16.73 -19.05 -2.26
C GLU A 43 17.06 -18.87 -3.74
N ALA A 44 16.07 -19.01 -4.63
CA ALA A 44 16.24 -18.82 -6.06
C ALA A 44 16.61 -17.35 -6.38
N ALA A 45 15.89 -16.39 -5.79
CA ALA A 45 16.20 -14.97 -5.93
C ALA A 45 17.60 -14.64 -5.38
N PHE A 46 17.98 -15.23 -4.24
CA PHE A 46 19.31 -15.06 -3.65
C PHE A 46 20.43 -15.57 -4.56
N VAL A 47 20.30 -16.76 -5.14
CA VAL A 47 21.32 -17.28 -6.06
C VAL A 47 21.35 -16.48 -7.36
N PHE A 48 20.20 -16.04 -7.86
CA PHE A 48 20.10 -15.28 -9.10
C PHE A 48 20.76 -13.90 -9.00
N GLN A 49 20.53 -13.17 -7.90
CA GLN A 49 21.24 -11.89 -7.68
C GLN A 49 22.74 -12.10 -7.51
N LEU A 50 23.16 -13.21 -6.89
CA LEU A 50 24.57 -13.50 -6.67
C LEU A 50 25.26 -13.76 -8.01
N PHE A 51 24.59 -14.47 -8.91
CA PHE A 51 25.06 -14.69 -10.28
C PHE A 51 25.23 -13.36 -11.04
N ALA A 52 24.23 -12.48 -11.03
CA ALA A 52 24.32 -11.17 -11.70
C ALA A 52 25.47 -10.31 -11.15
N ARG A 53 25.64 -10.29 -9.82
CA ARG A 53 26.74 -9.55 -9.16
C ARG A 53 28.11 -10.18 -9.42
N ALA A 54 28.19 -11.50 -9.52
CA ALA A 54 29.41 -12.19 -9.93
C ALA A 54 29.76 -11.96 -11.41
N LEU A 55 28.76 -11.78 -12.28
CA LEU A 55 28.94 -11.34 -13.66
C LEU A 55 29.46 -9.89 -13.74
N GLY A 56 29.16 -9.08 -12.73
CA GLY A 56 29.71 -7.73 -12.56
C GLY A 56 28.69 -6.59 -12.66
N THR A 57 27.38 -6.89 -12.61
CA THR A 57 26.32 -5.88 -12.68
C THR A 57 25.42 -5.88 -11.45
N ASN A 58 24.81 -4.73 -11.17
CA ASN A 58 23.69 -4.58 -10.23
C ASN A 58 22.34 -4.37 -10.93
N ASN A 59 22.25 -4.56 -12.25
CA ASN A 59 21.02 -4.39 -13.02
C ASN A 59 20.02 -5.54 -12.74
N LEU A 60 19.38 -5.43 -11.58
CA LEU A 60 18.50 -6.42 -10.96
C LEU A 60 17.12 -5.82 -10.69
N PRO A 61 16.36 -5.41 -11.74
CA PRO A 61 15.00 -4.96 -11.54
C PRO A 61 14.15 -6.10 -10.98
N ASP A 62 13.24 -5.78 -10.08
CA ASP A 62 12.27 -6.71 -9.51
C ASP A 62 10.85 -6.20 -9.77
N CYS A 63 9.89 -7.13 -9.84
CA CYS A 63 8.48 -6.80 -10.03
C CYS A 63 7.94 -5.82 -8.96
N SER A 64 8.53 -5.81 -7.77
CA SER A 64 8.17 -4.91 -6.68
C SER A 64 8.64 -3.47 -6.92
N ASN A 65 9.62 -3.20 -7.79
CA ASN A 65 10.02 -1.82 -8.09
C ASN A 65 8.81 -1.01 -8.60
N MET A 66 7.98 -1.60 -9.46
CA MET A 66 6.80 -0.91 -10.00
C MET A 66 5.69 -0.63 -8.98
N CYS A 67 5.61 -1.43 -7.90
CA CYS A 67 4.47 -1.40 -6.97
C CYS A 67 4.82 -0.89 -5.56
N HIS A 68 6.05 -1.11 -5.11
CA HIS A 68 6.48 -0.93 -3.72
C HIS A 68 7.66 0.03 -3.56
N GLU A 69 8.34 0.45 -4.62
CA GLU A 69 9.51 1.32 -4.49
C GLU A 69 9.15 2.70 -3.93
N SER A 70 8.07 3.30 -4.42
CA SER A 70 7.60 4.61 -3.93
C SER A 70 7.18 4.58 -2.45
N SER A 71 6.49 3.51 -2.03
CA SER A 71 6.12 3.33 -0.61
C SER A 71 7.33 2.99 0.25
N GLY A 72 8.25 2.18 -0.25
CA GLY A 72 9.51 1.87 0.42
C GLY A 72 10.39 3.10 0.64
N PHE A 73 10.47 4.00 -0.35
CA PHE A 73 11.17 5.28 -0.22
C PHE A 73 10.52 6.14 0.88
N ALA A 74 9.21 6.38 0.81
CA ALA A 74 8.51 7.21 1.78
C ALA A 74 8.55 6.65 3.22
N LEU A 75 8.42 5.33 3.40
CA LEU A 75 8.48 4.68 4.71
C LEU A 75 9.89 4.64 5.29
N ASN A 76 10.94 4.54 4.47
CA ASN A 76 12.30 4.68 4.96
C ASN A 76 12.57 6.10 5.48
N GLU A 77 12.12 7.14 4.76
CA GLU A 77 12.28 8.53 5.20
C GLU A 77 11.50 8.83 6.49
N THR A 78 10.34 8.21 6.69
CA THR A 78 9.45 8.51 7.84
C THR A 78 9.66 7.60 9.05
N LEU A 79 9.98 6.32 8.85
CA LEU A 79 10.05 5.29 9.90
C LEU A 79 11.38 4.53 9.92
N GLY A 80 12.28 4.77 8.96
CA GLY A 80 13.55 4.05 8.83
C GLY A 80 13.40 2.61 8.29
N VAL A 81 12.20 2.20 7.88
CA VAL A 81 11.93 0.86 7.34
C VAL A 81 10.96 0.91 6.17
N GLY A 82 11.42 0.50 4.99
CA GLY A 82 10.62 0.46 3.75
C GLY A 82 9.60 -0.68 3.64
N LYS A 83 9.11 -1.22 4.76
CA LYS A 83 8.22 -2.39 4.80
C LYS A 83 7.05 -2.15 5.77
N GLY A 84 6.01 -2.96 5.65
CA GLY A 84 4.89 -2.93 6.60
C GLY A 84 5.37 -3.15 8.03
N THR A 85 4.94 -2.27 8.93
CA THR A 85 5.31 -2.27 10.36
C THR A 85 4.33 -3.07 11.23
N VAL A 86 3.24 -3.55 10.64
CA VAL A 86 2.19 -4.33 11.29
C VAL A 86 1.92 -5.62 10.52
N SER A 87 1.30 -6.57 11.21
CA SER A 87 0.87 -7.87 10.71
C SER A 87 -0.62 -7.89 10.37
N LEU A 88 -1.09 -8.98 9.78
CA LEU A 88 -2.51 -9.19 9.54
C LEU A 88 -3.32 -9.30 10.83
N ASP A 89 -2.71 -9.79 11.92
CA ASP A 89 -3.38 -9.98 13.21
C ASP A 89 -3.65 -8.66 13.93
N ASP A 90 -2.81 -7.64 13.69
CA ASP A 90 -3.02 -6.30 14.24
C ASP A 90 -4.33 -5.66 13.75
N LEU A 91 -4.80 -6.02 12.55
CA LEU A 91 -6.10 -5.56 12.05
C LEU A 91 -7.25 -5.98 12.96
N HIS A 92 -7.14 -7.11 13.65
CA HIS A 92 -8.18 -7.58 14.56
C HIS A 92 -8.31 -6.74 15.82
N HIS A 93 -7.30 -5.93 16.12
CA HIS A 93 -7.19 -5.13 17.34
C HIS A 93 -7.45 -3.64 17.09
N ALA A 94 -7.62 -3.23 15.82
CA ALA A 94 -7.80 -1.83 15.44
C ALA A 94 -9.25 -1.35 15.63
N ASP A 95 -9.42 -0.24 16.34
CA ASP A 95 -10.71 0.46 16.49
C ASP A 95 -11.14 1.16 15.19
N LEU A 96 -10.16 1.59 14.38
CA LEU A 96 -10.35 2.24 13.09
C LEU A 96 -9.29 1.81 12.07
N ILE A 97 -9.74 1.38 10.89
CA ILE A 97 -8.88 0.94 9.78
C ILE A 97 -9.11 1.85 8.58
N PHE A 98 -8.04 2.46 8.09
CA PHE A 98 -8.03 3.17 6.80
C PHE A 98 -7.60 2.22 5.69
N LEU A 99 -8.50 2.00 4.72
CA LEU A 99 -8.25 1.19 3.53
C LEU A 99 -8.15 2.11 2.31
N VAL A 100 -6.93 2.53 1.97
CA VAL A 100 -6.64 3.61 1.01
C VAL A 100 -6.01 3.04 -0.25
N GLY A 101 -6.61 3.29 -1.42
CA GLY A 101 -6.06 2.83 -2.71
C GLY A 101 -5.95 1.31 -2.85
N GLN A 102 -6.62 0.56 -1.97
CA GLN A 102 -6.58 -0.90 -1.91
C GLN A 102 -7.92 -1.51 -2.32
N ASN A 103 -7.83 -2.70 -2.91
CA ASN A 103 -8.99 -3.53 -3.22
C ASN A 103 -8.79 -4.98 -2.72
N PRO A 104 -9.08 -5.26 -1.44
CA PRO A 104 -8.95 -6.61 -0.89
C PRO A 104 -9.92 -7.61 -1.52
N GLY A 105 -11.02 -7.13 -2.13
CA GLY A 105 -11.99 -7.94 -2.87
C GLY A 105 -11.36 -8.84 -3.92
N SER A 106 -10.54 -8.23 -4.77
CA SER A 106 -9.94 -8.89 -5.93
C SER A 106 -8.45 -9.21 -5.72
N ASN A 107 -7.73 -8.41 -4.92
CA ASN A 107 -6.27 -8.48 -4.84
C ASN A 107 -5.78 -9.24 -3.59
N HIS A 108 -6.52 -9.15 -2.48
CA HIS A 108 -6.13 -9.77 -1.21
C HIS A 108 -7.31 -10.45 -0.48
N PRO A 109 -7.93 -11.52 -1.04
CA PRO A 109 -9.13 -12.12 -0.45
C PRO A 109 -8.98 -12.59 1.00
N ARG A 110 -7.75 -12.95 1.44
CA ARG A 110 -7.47 -13.30 2.84
C ARG A 110 -7.62 -12.10 3.79
N GLN A 111 -7.31 -10.89 3.31
CA GLN A 111 -7.47 -9.66 4.08
C GLN A 111 -8.95 -9.39 4.40
N LEU A 112 -9.88 -9.77 3.52
CA LEU A 112 -11.32 -9.62 3.78
C LEU A 112 -11.78 -10.38 5.03
N SER A 113 -11.19 -11.54 5.32
CA SER A 113 -11.50 -12.29 6.54
C SER A 113 -11.03 -11.55 7.79
N ALA A 114 -9.85 -10.93 7.75
CA ALA A 114 -9.34 -10.12 8.86
C ALA A 114 -10.16 -8.85 9.07
N LEU A 115 -10.55 -8.17 7.98
CA LEU A 115 -11.47 -7.01 8.05
C LEU A 115 -12.84 -7.42 8.59
N GLU A 116 -13.38 -8.57 8.18
CA GLU A 116 -14.63 -9.10 8.74
C GLU A 116 -14.52 -9.34 10.25
N GLU A 117 -13.38 -9.85 10.72
CA GLU A 117 -13.15 -10.06 12.15
C GLU A 117 -13.03 -8.75 12.93
N ALA A 118 -12.27 -7.78 12.42
CA ALA A 118 -12.18 -6.44 12.98
C ALA A 118 -13.57 -5.81 13.16
N LYS A 119 -14.42 -5.89 12.11
CA LYS A 119 -15.82 -5.45 12.16
C LYS A 119 -16.63 -6.13 13.27
N ARG A 120 -16.45 -7.44 13.46
CA ARG A 120 -17.16 -8.19 14.52
C ARG A 120 -16.72 -7.78 15.92
N LYS A 121 -15.48 -7.34 16.08
CA LYS A 121 -14.92 -6.82 17.33
C LYS A 121 -15.29 -5.35 17.60
N GLY A 122 -16.05 -4.72 16.70
CA GLY A 122 -16.51 -3.33 16.84
C GLY A 122 -15.66 -2.31 16.06
N GLY A 123 -14.58 -2.75 15.41
CA GLY A 123 -13.74 -1.90 14.59
C GLY A 123 -14.51 -1.26 13.42
N ARG A 124 -14.06 -0.08 13.03
CA ARG A 124 -14.63 0.71 11.94
C ARG A 124 -13.66 0.78 10.77
N ILE A 125 -14.19 0.88 9.55
CA ILE A 125 -13.40 0.89 8.32
C ILE A 125 -13.79 2.09 7.46
N VAL A 126 -12.79 2.93 7.17
CA VAL A 126 -12.86 4.03 6.19
C VAL A 126 -12.15 3.58 4.92
N ALA A 127 -12.91 3.37 3.85
CA ALA A 127 -12.36 3.05 2.55
C ALA A 127 -12.22 4.31 1.69
N VAL A 128 -11.05 4.52 1.10
CA VAL A 128 -10.74 5.66 0.22
C VAL A 128 -10.31 5.11 -1.13
N ASN A 129 -11.13 5.30 -2.16
CA ASN A 129 -10.86 4.76 -3.48
C ASN A 129 -11.65 5.51 -4.58
N PRO A 130 -11.07 5.78 -5.76
CA PRO A 130 -11.83 6.26 -6.92
C PRO A 130 -12.82 5.23 -7.47
N LEU A 131 -12.67 3.94 -7.17
CA LEU A 131 -13.57 2.90 -7.67
C LEU A 131 -14.40 2.28 -6.53
N PRO A 132 -15.74 2.42 -6.57
CA PRO A 132 -16.60 1.77 -5.60
C PRO A 132 -16.74 0.27 -5.90
N GLU A 133 -16.04 -0.55 -5.13
CA GLU A 133 -16.01 -2.00 -5.33
C GLU A 133 -16.97 -2.78 -4.42
N ALA A 134 -17.52 -3.88 -4.95
CA ALA A 134 -18.49 -4.70 -4.22
C ALA A 134 -17.92 -5.28 -2.93
N GLY A 135 -16.65 -5.73 -2.94
CA GLY A 135 -15.96 -6.29 -1.78
C GLY A 135 -15.76 -5.29 -0.63
N LEU A 136 -15.68 -3.99 -0.95
CA LEU A 136 -15.58 -2.91 0.03
C LEU A 136 -16.93 -2.56 0.66
N ARG A 137 -18.02 -2.80 -0.08
CA ARG A 137 -19.38 -2.51 0.40
C ARG A 137 -19.96 -3.67 1.18
N ARG A 138 -19.83 -4.89 0.68
CA ARG A 138 -20.48 -6.07 1.25
C ARG A 138 -19.71 -7.36 0.93
N PHE A 139 -19.16 -7.98 1.96
CA PHE A 139 -18.47 -9.26 1.83
C PHE A 139 -19.37 -10.42 2.25
N LYS A 140 -19.57 -11.39 1.36
CA LYS A 140 -20.17 -12.68 1.68
C LYS A 140 -19.06 -13.71 1.77
N ASN A 141 -18.70 -14.12 2.97
CA ASN A 141 -17.62 -15.07 3.18
C ASN A 141 -18.05 -16.49 2.74
N PRO A 142 -17.54 -17.02 1.61
CA PRO A 142 -17.99 -18.31 1.09
C PRO A 142 -17.54 -19.48 1.97
N GLN A 143 -16.57 -19.27 2.87
CA GLN A 143 -16.07 -20.28 3.80
C GLN A 143 -16.97 -20.43 5.04
N LYS A 144 -17.97 -19.56 5.23
CA LYS A 144 -18.90 -19.60 6.36
C LYS A 144 -20.33 -19.90 5.88
N PRO A 145 -21.10 -20.79 6.55
CA PRO A 145 -22.50 -21.04 6.19
C PRO A 145 -23.35 -19.76 6.17
N SER A 146 -23.06 -18.82 7.08
CA SER A 146 -23.72 -17.51 7.14
C SER A 146 -23.40 -16.61 5.95
N GLY A 147 -22.29 -16.82 5.23
CA GLY A 147 -21.95 -16.07 4.02
C GLY A 147 -22.65 -16.61 2.76
N VAL A 148 -23.12 -17.86 2.78
CA VAL A 148 -23.86 -18.48 1.66
C VAL A 148 -25.35 -18.09 1.70
N LEU A 149 -25.96 -18.05 2.89
CA LEU A 149 -27.39 -17.78 3.08
C LEU A 149 -27.73 -16.41 3.69
N GLY A 150 -26.74 -15.72 4.28
CA GLY A 150 -26.96 -14.50 5.05
C GLY A 150 -26.79 -13.19 4.28
N ARG A 151 -26.96 -12.09 5.02
CA ARG A 151 -26.87 -10.73 4.49
C ARG A 151 -25.42 -10.26 4.23
N GLY A 152 -24.38 -11.06 4.49
CA GLY A 152 -22.99 -10.62 4.33
C GLY A 152 -22.61 -9.50 5.31
N THR A 153 -21.32 -9.24 5.44
CA THR A 153 -20.77 -8.22 6.33
C THR A 153 -20.54 -6.93 5.53
N GLN A 154 -21.10 -5.82 5.98
CA GLN A 154 -20.70 -4.51 5.48
C GLN A 154 -19.26 -4.26 5.94
N ILE A 155 -18.35 -4.10 4.98
CA ILE A 155 -16.93 -3.91 5.29
C ILE A 155 -16.67 -2.45 5.60
N ALA A 156 -16.79 -1.54 4.62
CA ALA A 156 -16.61 -0.11 4.85
C ALA A 156 -17.83 0.52 5.54
N ASP A 157 -17.61 1.16 6.69
CA ASP A 157 -18.59 2.05 7.32
C ASP A 157 -18.69 3.36 6.53
N ARG A 158 -17.55 3.83 6.04
CA ARG A 158 -17.44 5.02 5.21
C ARG A 158 -16.67 4.71 3.94
N PHE A 159 -17.23 5.16 2.82
CA PHE A 159 -16.55 5.12 1.53
C PHE A 159 -16.36 6.55 1.04
N LEU A 160 -15.10 6.99 0.93
CA LEU A 160 -14.73 8.26 0.32
C LEU A 160 -14.42 8.02 -1.15
N HIS A 161 -15.30 8.53 -2.01
CA HIS A 161 -15.14 8.46 -3.46
C HIS A 161 -14.22 9.61 -3.91
N ILE A 162 -12.92 9.38 -3.78
CA ILE A 162 -11.89 10.37 -4.07
C ILE A 162 -11.57 10.42 -5.58
N LYS A 163 -11.17 11.58 -6.10
CA LYS A 163 -10.57 11.66 -7.43
C LYS A 163 -9.19 11.01 -7.46
N PRO A 164 -8.76 10.42 -8.58
CA PRO A 164 -7.39 9.91 -8.73
C PRO A 164 -6.34 10.97 -8.39
N GLY A 165 -5.39 10.62 -7.51
CA GLY A 165 -4.34 11.52 -7.06
C GLY A 165 -4.74 12.50 -5.94
N GLY A 166 -5.99 12.44 -5.44
CA GLY A 166 -6.46 13.30 -4.37
C GLY A 166 -5.97 12.92 -2.96
N ASP A 167 -5.30 11.77 -2.80
CA ASP A 167 -4.98 11.17 -1.50
C ASP A 167 -4.14 12.10 -0.61
N LEU A 168 -3.15 12.79 -1.18
CA LEU A 168 -2.32 13.76 -0.46
C LEU A 168 -3.16 14.90 0.12
N ALA A 169 -4.05 15.48 -0.68
CA ALA A 169 -4.92 16.58 -0.26
C ALA A 169 -5.93 16.12 0.82
N LEU A 170 -6.42 14.88 0.74
CA LEU A 170 -7.27 14.30 1.78
C LEU A 170 -6.54 14.22 3.12
N PHE A 171 -5.32 13.67 3.15
CA PHE A 171 -4.57 13.53 4.40
C PHE A 171 -4.07 14.87 4.94
N GLN A 172 -3.72 15.82 4.08
CA GLN A 172 -3.44 17.20 4.49
C GLN A 172 -4.65 17.85 5.17
N ALA A 173 -5.85 17.71 4.58
CA ALA A 173 -7.09 18.23 5.15
C ALA A 173 -7.47 17.53 6.47
N LEU A 174 -7.31 16.21 6.55
CA LEU A 174 -7.58 15.46 7.77
C LEU A 174 -6.65 15.89 8.91
N ASN A 175 -5.35 16.01 8.64
CA ASN A 175 -4.37 16.49 9.62
C ASN A 175 -4.68 17.92 10.06
N ARG A 176 -5.05 18.81 9.12
CA ARG A 176 -5.51 20.16 9.45
C ARG A 176 -6.71 20.12 10.42
N LEU A 177 -7.70 19.28 10.15
CA LEU A 177 -8.89 19.15 10.99
C LEU A 177 -8.58 18.58 12.39
N LEU A 178 -7.60 17.70 12.52
CA LEU A 178 -7.13 17.19 13.82
C LEU A 178 -6.41 18.28 14.61
N LEU A 179 -5.57 19.08 13.95
CA LEU A 179 -4.93 20.25 14.56
C LEU A 179 -5.96 21.30 14.99
N GLU A 180 -6.98 21.60 14.17
CA GLU A 180 -8.07 22.49 14.56
C GLU A 180 -8.84 21.96 15.79
N ALA A 181 -9.03 20.64 15.88
CA ALA A 181 -9.70 20.02 17.02
C ALA A 181 -8.85 20.04 18.31
N GLU A 182 -7.53 19.89 18.16
CA GLU A 182 -6.55 20.06 19.24
C GLU A 182 -6.49 21.52 19.72
N ASP A 183 -6.44 22.48 18.79
CA ASP A 183 -6.44 23.92 19.12
C ASP A 183 -7.72 24.32 19.90
N ALA A 184 -8.85 23.70 19.56
CA ALA A 184 -10.12 23.92 20.26
C ALA A 184 -10.20 23.22 21.62
N ARG A 185 -9.48 22.11 21.81
CA ARG A 185 -9.46 21.31 23.06
C ARG A 185 -8.04 20.77 23.31
N PRO A 186 -7.13 21.63 23.82
CA PRO A 186 -5.73 21.24 23.99
C PRO A 186 -5.57 20.03 24.91
N GLY A 187 -4.67 19.11 24.51
CA GLY A 187 -4.32 17.88 25.20
C GLY A 187 -5.35 16.76 25.06
N THR A 188 -6.27 16.82 24.09
CA THR A 188 -7.36 15.83 23.94
C THR A 188 -7.37 15.09 22.62
N VAL A 189 -6.62 15.54 21.62
CA VAL A 189 -6.62 14.96 20.27
C VAL A 189 -5.26 14.37 19.92
N LEU A 190 -4.18 15.08 20.25
CA LEU A 190 -2.82 14.65 19.93
C LEU A 190 -2.13 14.02 21.14
N ASP A 191 -1.39 12.94 20.89
CA ASP A 191 -0.47 12.34 21.85
C ASP A 191 0.85 13.14 21.86
N HIS A 192 0.87 14.21 22.66
CA HIS A 192 2.04 15.09 22.77
C HIS A 192 3.27 14.39 23.35
N ASP A 193 3.08 13.46 24.28
CA ASP A 193 4.18 12.68 24.86
C ASP A 193 4.87 11.85 23.77
N PHE A 194 4.08 11.20 22.90
CA PHE A 194 4.63 10.48 21.76
C PHE A 194 5.30 11.40 20.74
N ILE A 195 4.66 12.53 20.41
CA ILE A 195 5.19 13.50 19.45
C ILE A 195 6.56 14.02 19.92
N ASP A 196 6.68 14.42 21.18
CA ASP A 196 7.90 14.98 21.75
C ASP A 196 9.02 13.93 21.86
N ALA A 197 8.68 12.69 22.21
CA ALA A 197 9.67 11.63 22.45
C ALA A 197 10.11 10.88 21.18
N HIS A 198 9.24 10.79 20.16
CA HIS A 198 9.40 9.84 19.05
C HIS A 198 9.27 10.43 17.66
N THR A 199 9.08 11.75 17.53
CA THR A 199 8.98 12.41 16.22
C THR A 199 9.95 13.56 16.06
N SER A 200 10.05 14.10 14.84
CA SER A 200 10.81 15.30 14.54
C SER A 200 10.08 16.13 13.49
N GLY A 201 10.25 17.45 13.50
CA GLY A 201 9.64 18.35 12.51
C GLY A 201 8.15 18.61 12.69
N PHE A 202 7.55 18.21 13.81
CA PHE A 202 6.12 18.39 14.08
C PHE A 202 5.66 19.85 13.94
N GLU A 203 6.41 20.80 14.52
CA GLU A 203 6.03 22.22 14.48
C GLU A 203 5.99 22.80 13.06
N GLU A 204 6.93 22.39 12.21
CA GLU A 204 6.96 22.80 10.80
C GLU A 204 5.79 22.18 10.04
N PHE A 205 5.57 20.87 10.22
CA PHE A 205 4.44 20.14 9.67
C PHE A 205 3.10 20.78 10.08
N ALA A 206 2.91 21.05 11.38
CA ALA A 206 1.66 21.57 11.91
C ALA A 206 1.39 23.00 11.43
N ARG A 207 2.44 23.81 11.24
CA ARG A 207 2.32 25.14 10.62
C ARG A 207 1.89 25.01 9.16
N HIS A 208 2.51 24.13 8.39
CA HIS A 208 2.15 23.90 6.99
C HIS A 208 0.71 23.36 6.85
N ALA A 209 0.33 22.34 7.61
CA ALA A 209 -0.99 21.73 7.55
C ALA A 209 -2.12 22.74 7.82
N ARG A 210 -1.92 23.71 8.72
CA ARG A 210 -2.89 24.80 8.97
C ARG A 210 -3.10 25.75 7.78
N THR A 211 -2.17 25.78 6.81
CA THR A 211 -2.27 26.62 5.61
C THR A 211 -3.00 25.96 4.44
N VAL A 212 -3.32 24.67 4.54
CA VAL A 212 -3.96 23.88 3.47
C VAL A 212 -5.30 24.50 3.07
N ASP A 213 -5.44 24.98 1.84
CA ASP A 213 -6.64 25.65 1.38
C ASP A 213 -7.81 24.68 1.08
N TRP A 214 -9.03 25.06 1.46
CA TRP A 214 -10.21 24.20 1.32
C TRP A 214 -10.74 24.10 -0.12
N ASP A 215 -10.55 25.14 -0.95
CA ASP A 215 -10.90 25.09 -2.36
C ASP A 215 -9.94 24.17 -3.12
N ASP A 216 -8.65 24.22 -2.79
CA ASP A 216 -7.65 23.28 -3.32
C ASP A 216 -7.95 21.83 -2.92
N VAL A 217 -8.28 21.58 -1.66
CA VAL A 217 -8.69 20.25 -1.17
C VAL A 217 -9.91 19.75 -1.93
N ARG A 218 -10.94 20.58 -2.10
CA ARG A 218 -12.15 20.20 -2.84
C ARG A 218 -11.85 19.95 -4.31
N ALA A 219 -11.01 20.76 -4.93
CA ALA A 219 -10.62 20.59 -6.33
C ALA A 219 -9.88 19.27 -6.54
N ALA A 220 -8.89 18.97 -5.69
CA ALA A 220 -8.05 17.78 -5.77
C ALA A 220 -8.79 16.49 -5.39
N THR A 221 -9.53 16.50 -4.28
CA THR A 221 -10.19 15.28 -3.75
C THR A 221 -11.56 15.02 -4.37
N GLY A 222 -12.29 16.08 -4.75
CA GLY A 222 -13.72 16.00 -5.07
C GLY A 222 -14.64 15.85 -3.85
N LEU A 223 -14.09 15.78 -2.63
CA LEU A 223 -14.85 15.62 -1.40
C LEU A 223 -15.27 16.98 -0.82
N THR A 224 -16.40 17.00 -0.14
CA THR A 224 -16.83 18.14 0.66
C THR A 224 -16.10 18.17 2.00
N ARG A 225 -15.94 19.36 2.58
CA ARG A 225 -15.43 19.51 3.96
C ARG A 225 -16.20 18.63 4.95
N GLN A 226 -17.52 18.59 4.85
CA GLN A 226 -18.36 17.78 5.73
C GLN A 226 -18.06 16.27 5.64
N GLU A 227 -17.69 15.75 4.47
CA GLU A 227 -17.29 14.34 4.32
C GLU A 227 -15.99 14.05 5.07
N ILE A 228 -15.00 14.95 4.98
CA ILE A 228 -13.71 14.81 5.67
C ILE A 228 -13.87 15.04 7.17
N GLU A 229 -14.73 15.96 7.59
CA GLU A 229 -15.09 16.20 8.99
C GLU A 229 -15.67 14.95 9.66
N LYS A 230 -16.52 14.19 8.96
CA LYS A 230 -17.02 12.91 9.49
C LYS A 230 -15.91 11.87 9.66
N VAL A 231 -14.88 11.90 8.82
CA VAL A 231 -13.70 11.02 8.96
C VAL A 231 -12.88 11.45 10.19
N ARG A 232 -12.66 12.75 10.38
CA ARG A 232 -12.05 13.29 11.61
C ARG A 232 -12.82 12.82 12.84
N ASP A 233 -14.15 12.93 12.84
CA ASP A 233 -14.97 12.50 13.97
C ASP A 233 -14.83 10.99 14.25
N GLU A 234 -14.61 10.18 13.21
CA GLU A 234 -14.31 8.75 13.38
C GLU A 234 -12.95 8.52 14.03
N VAL A 235 -11.93 9.29 13.65
CA VAL A 235 -10.57 9.26 14.25
C VAL A 235 -10.63 9.69 15.72
N LEU A 236 -11.38 10.74 16.06
CA LEU A 236 -11.44 11.29 17.42
C LEU A 236 -12.12 10.37 18.46
N VAL A 237 -12.85 9.35 18.00
CA VAL A 237 -13.55 8.39 18.88
C VAL A 237 -13.00 6.97 18.72
N ALA A 238 -11.95 6.80 17.90
CA ALA A 238 -11.19 5.56 17.83
C ALA A 238 -10.24 5.51 19.02
#